data_AF-A0A7J6TH34-F1
#
_entry.id   AF-A0A7J6TH34-F1
#
_cell.length_a   1.000
_cell.length_b   1.000
_cell.length_c   1.000
_cell.angle_alpha   90.00
_cell.angle_beta   90.00
_cell.angle_gamma   90.00
#
_symmetry.space_group_name_H-M   'P 1'
#
loop_
_entity.id
_entity.type
_entity.pdbx_description
1 polymer ?
#
loop_
_entity_poly.entity_id
_entity_poly.type
_entity_poly.pdbx_seq_one_letter_code
_entity_poly.pdbx_strand_id
1 'polypeptide(L)'
;MSSPTANPADDEITAVSYETEDVGSVISSSKTKYTWRFEIGGQSYLVNLFVSWRSDKYRVVLNGYEQTMQVQKSGKFSYAFKFQGHYFKIVPSRYPDRWDLLIDTVPFYAYTARG
;
A
#
# COMPACT_ATOMS: atom_id res chain seq x y z
N MET A 1 -33.63 -16.40 15.79
CA MET A 1 -32.39 -15.62 15.92
C MET A 1 -31.58 -15.89 14.68
N SER A 2 -31.62 -15.00 13.69
CA SER A 2 -30.88 -15.15 12.45
C SER A 2 -29.79 -14.09 12.44
N SER A 3 -28.54 -14.55 12.49
CA SER A 3 -27.37 -13.69 12.36
C SER A 3 -27.40 -12.97 11.01
N PRO A 4 -27.11 -11.67 10.94
CA PRO A 4 -26.95 -11.02 9.65
C PRO A 4 -25.67 -11.54 9.02
N THR A 5 -25.81 -12.11 7.82
CA THR A 5 -24.70 -12.45 6.94
C THR A 5 -24.01 -11.13 6.58
N ALA A 6 -22.86 -10.85 7.19
CA ALA A 6 -22.01 -9.73 6.81
C ALA A 6 -21.66 -9.90 5.33
N ASN A 7 -22.10 -8.94 4.52
CA ASN A 7 -21.82 -8.89 3.10
C ASN A 7 -20.36 -8.46 2.96
N PRO A 8 -19.43 -9.29 2.44
CA PRO A 8 -17.99 -9.00 2.47
C PRO A 8 -17.57 -7.85 1.52
N ALA A 9 -18.53 -7.12 0.96
CA ALA A 9 -18.33 -6.02 0.02
C ALA A 9 -18.70 -4.65 0.61
N ASP A 10 -19.22 -4.61 1.84
CA ASP A 10 -19.68 -3.38 2.52
C ASP A 10 -18.77 -2.98 3.70
N ASP A 11 -17.63 -3.66 3.88
CA ASP A 11 -16.72 -3.35 4.96
C ASP A 11 -16.02 -2.01 4.67
N GLU A 12 -16.32 -1.01 5.48
CA GLU A 12 -15.78 0.34 5.34
C GLU A 12 -14.26 0.34 5.51
N ILE A 13 -13.56 0.96 4.54
CA ILE A 13 -12.12 1.18 4.60
C ILE A 13 -11.84 2.47 5.36
N THR A 14 -10.98 2.38 6.39
CA THR A 14 -10.43 3.54 7.07
C THR A 14 -8.92 3.61 6.88
N ALA A 15 -8.41 4.73 6.35
CA ALA A 15 -6.98 4.99 6.31
C ALA A 15 -6.48 5.42 7.70
N VAL A 16 -5.49 4.70 8.23
CA VAL A 16 -4.93 4.93 9.57
C VAL A 16 -3.65 5.76 9.51
N SER A 17 -2.64 5.30 8.76
CA SER A 17 -1.39 6.04 8.62
C SER A 17 -0.66 5.79 7.31
N TYR A 18 0.20 6.74 6.96
CA TYR A 18 1.18 6.61 5.89
C TYR A 18 2.56 7.03 6.42
N GLU A 19 3.56 6.17 6.22
CA GLU A 19 4.93 6.38 6.68
C GLU A 19 5.93 6.09 5.57
N THR A 20 7.06 6.78 5.60
CA THR A 20 8.21 6.55 4.72
C THR A 20 9.48 6.45 5.56
N GLU A 21 10.28 5.42 5.31
CA GLU A 21 11.49 5.12 6.07
C GLU A 21 12.63 4.74 5.12
N ASP A 22 13.83 5.27 5.37
CA ASP A 22 15.06 4.78 4.74
C ASP A 22 15.54 3.51 5.45
N VAL A 23 15.40 2.36 4.79
CA VAL A 23 15.73 1.02 5.32
C VAL A 23 17.01 0.45 4.70
N GLY A 24 17.80 1.29 4.03
CA GLY A 24 19.10 0.92 3.47
C GLY A 24 20.16 0.72 4.54
N SER A 25 21.32 0.18 4.15
CA SER A 25 22.49 0.11 5.05
C SER A 25 22.85 1.50 5.56
N VAL A 26 23.25 1.59 6.84
CA VAL A 26 23.60 2.83 7.58
C VAL A 26 24.60 3.72 6.81
N ILE A 27 25.41 3.13 5.92
CA ILE A 27 26.45 3.82 5.14
C ILE A 27 25.88 4.44 3.85
N SER A 28 24.77 3.92 3.31
CA SER A 28 24.10 4.52 2.15
C SER A 28 22.63 4.08 2.06
N SER A 29 21.72 4.96 2.47
CA SER A 29 20.27 4.81 2.36
C SER A 29 19.85 4.66 0.88
N SER A 30 19.92 3.43 0.38
CA SER A 30 19.62 3.09 -1.03
C SER A 30 18.32 2.32 -1.20
N LYS A 31 17.60 2.11 -0.09
CA LYS A 31 16.32 1.43 -0.04
C LYS A 31 15.35 2.25 0.79
N THR A 32 14.18 2.53 0.21
CA THR A 32 13.11 3.25 0.88
C THR A 32 11.92 2.32 1.05
N LYS A 33 11.29 2.37 2.22
CA LYS A 33 10.07 1.62 2.56
C LYS A 33 8.93 2.61 2.71
N TYR A 34 7.85 2.35 1.99
CA TYR A 34 6.57 3.04 2.12
C TYR A 34 5.60 2.11 2.83
N THR A 35 4.87 2.63 3.81
CA THR A 35 3.91 1.85 4.61
C THR A 35 2.57 2.56 4.62
N TRP A 36 1.53 1.88 4.14
CA TRP A 36 0.14 2.29 4.30
C TRP A 36 -0.54 1.36 5.30
N ARG A 37 -1.07 1.91 6.39
CA ARG A 37 -1.87 1.17 7.39
C ARG A 37 -3.33 1.56 7.28
N PHE A 38 -4.22 0.57 7.20
CA PHE A 38 -5.65 0.79 7.05
C PHE A 38 -6.43 -0.27 7.82
N GLU A 39 -7.72 -0.02 7.98
CA GLU A 39 -8.67 -0.95 8.57
C GLU A 39 -9.75 -1.30 7.56
N ILE A 40 -10.20 -2.56 7.59
CA ILE A 40 -11.37 -3.07 6.86
C ILE A 40 -12.17 -3.90 7.85
N GLY A 41 -13.44 -3.56 8.08
CA GLY A 41 -14.28 -4.27 9.05
C GLY A 41 -13.72 -4.26 10.48
N GLY A 42 -13.02 -3.19 10.86
CA GLY A 42 -12.37 -3.04 12.18
C GLY A 42 -11.09 -3.86 12.39
N GLN A 43 -10.61 -4.58 11.37
CA GLN A 43 -9.32 -5.28 11.43
C GLN A 43 -8.23 -4.45 10.75
N SER A 44 -7.06 -4.32 11.39
CA SER A 44 -5.93 -3.58 10.84
C SER A 44 -5.11 -4.40 9.84
N TYR A 45 -4.69 -3.73 8.77
CA TYR A 45 -3.90 -4.26 7.67
C TYR A 45 -2.79 -3.28 7.31
N LEU A 46 -1.77 -3.78 6.63
CA LEU A 46 -0.68 -2.96 6.12
C LEU A 46 -0.20 -3.42 4.74
N VAL A 47 0.08 -2.45 3.88
CA VAL A 47 0.78 -2.64 2.61
C VAL A 47 2.14 -1.95 2.72
N ASN A 48 3.19 -2.70 2.40
CA ASN A 48 4.53 -2.15 2.24
C ASN A 48 4.97 -2.18 0.78
N LEU A 49 5.57 -1.09 0.34
CA LEU A 49 6.42 -1.05 -0.85
C LEU A 49 7.87 -0.84 -0.44
N PHE A 50 8.76 -1.72 -0.88
CA PHE A 50 10.19 -1.50 -0.79
C PHE A 50 10.74 -1.13 -2.17
N VAL A 51 11.44 -0.01 -2.25
CA VAL A 51 12.08 0.49 -3.47
C VAL A 51 13.58 0.47 -3.28
N SER A 52 14.31 -0.22 -4.15
CA SER A 52 15.78 -0.25 -4.17
C SER A 52 16.30 0.53 -5.36
N TRP A 53 16.65 1.80 -5.16
CA TRP A 53 16.97 2.76 -6.22
C TRP A 53 18.19 2.36 -7.07
N ARG A 54 19.15 1.65 -6.48
CA ARG A 54 20.36 1.20 -7.20
C ARG A 54 20.12 0.03 -8.15
N SER A 55 19.07 -0.74 -7.90
CA SER A 55 18.78 -1.98 -8.65
C SER A 55 17.40 -1.96 -9.30
N ASP A 56 16.72 -0.81 -9.28
CA ASP A 56 15.38 -0.64 -9.86
C ASP A 56 14.39 -1.72 -9.38
N LYS A 57 14.57 -2.21 -8.13
CA LYS A 57 13.80 -3.32 -7.58
C LYS A 57 12.67 -2.81 -6.69
N TYR A 58 11.47 -3.31 -6.97
CA TYR A 58 10.24 -3.02 -6.26
C TYR A 58 9.71 -4.31 -5.63
N ARG A 59 9.38 -4.27 -4.35
CA ARG A 59 8.80 -5.41 -3.63
C ARG A 59 7.55 -4.96 -2.89
N VAL A 60 6.43 -5.62 -3.14
CA VAL A 60 5.15 -5.34 -2.46
C VAL A 60 4.86 -6.46 -1.47
N VAL A 61 4.52 -6.08 -0.24
CA VAL A 61 4.19 -7.01 0.85
C VAL A 61 2.85 -6.57 1.45
N LEU A 62 1.93 -7.52 1.61
CA LEU A 62 0.64 -7.32 2.26
C LEU A 62 0.59 -8.17 3.53
N ASN A 63 0.43 -7.52 4.69
CA ASN A 63 0.42 -8.19 6.00
C ASN A 63 1.60 -9.17 6.21
N GLY A 64 2.79 -8.81 5.76
CA GLY A 64 4.00 -9.64 5.87
C GLY A 64 4.16 -10.70 4.76
N TYR A 65 3.16 -10.92 3.92
CA TYR A 65 3.22 -11.85 2.79
C TYR A 65 3.59 -11.13 1.50
N GLU A 66 4.66 -11.59 0.85
CA GLU A 66 5.10 -11.04 -0.43
C GLU A 66 4.03 -11.26 -1.51
N GLN A 67 3.64 -10.16 -2.15
CA GLN A 67 2.69 -10.17 -3.26
C GLN A 67 3.41 -10.16 -4.60
N THR A 68 4.49 -9.38 -4.71
CA THR A 68 5.33 -9.36 -5.90
C THR A 68 6.74 -8.84 -5.60
N MET A 69 7.68 -9.20 -6.47
CA MET A 69 9.00 -8.60 -6.57
C MET A 69 9.36 -8.43 -8.05
N GLN A 70 9.63 -7.19 -8.48
CA GLN A 70 9.89 -6.85 -9.87
C GLN A 70 11.12 -5.95 -9.99
N VAL A 71 11.79 -6.03 -11.14
CA VAL A 71 12.83 -5.07 -11.55
C VAL A 71 12.29 -4.28 -12.72
N GLN A 72 12.16 -2.98 -12.58
CA GLN A 72 11.58 -2.10 -13.59
C GLN A 72 12.20 -0.71 -13.49
N LYS A 73 12.50 -0.06 -14.62
CA LYS A 73 13.08 1.29 -14.59
C LYS A 73 12.27 2.24 -13.70
N SER A 74 12.98 3.06 -12.94
CA SER A 74 12.41 4.06 -12.03
C SER A 74 11.29 4.90 -12.66
N GLY A 75 10.26 5.18 -11.87
CA GLY A 75 9.11 6.01 -12.25
C GLY A 75 8.04 5.34 -13.12
N LYS A 76 8.21 4.06 -13.50
CA LYS A 76 7.21 3.32 -14.30
C LYS A 76 6.56 2.15 -13.57
N PHE A 77 7.06 1.80 -12.38
CA PHE A 77 6.47 0.71 -11.62
C PHE A 77 5.01 1.02 -11.29
N SER A 78 4.15 0.01 -11.40
CA SER A 78 2.79 0.05 -10.90
C SER A 78 2.37 -1.36 -10.58
N TYR A 79 1.66 -1.55 -9.49
CA TYR A 79 1.20 -2.87 -9.08
C TYR A 79 -0.23 -2.79 -8.57
N ALA A 80 -1.06 -3.73 -9.02
CA ALA A 80 -2.45 -3.79 -8.62
C ALA A 80 -2.80 -5.18 -8.11
N PHE A 81 -3.68 -5.23 -7.11
CA PHE A 81 -4.15 -6.48 -6.51
C PHE A 81 -5.56 -6.29 -5.95
N LYS A 82 -6.31 -7.39 -5.81
CA LYS A 82 -7.58 -7.41 -5.11
C LYS A 82 -7.39 -7.91 -3.68
N PHE A 83 -8.03 -7.28 -2.72
CA PHE A 83 -7.98 -7.69 -1.33
C PHE A 83 -9.28 -7.29 -0.61
N GLN A 84 -9.89 -8.23 0.11
CA GLN A 84 -11.15 -8.03 0.84
C GLN A 84 -12.23 -7.32 0.01
N GLY A 85 -12.43 -7.72 -1.25
CA GLY A 85 -13.44 -7.11 -2.12
C GLY A 85 -13.01 -5.80 -2.83
N HIS A 86 -11.93 -5.15 -2.38
CA HIS A 86 -11.47 -3.87 -2.93
C HIS A 86 -10.30 -4.01 -3.90
N TYR A 87 -10.18 -3.05 -4.82
CA TYR A 87 -9.09 -2.97 -5.78
C TYR A 87 -8.02 -1.99 -5.33
N PHE A 88 -6.84 -2.51 -5.00
CA PHE A 88 -5.69 -1.72 -4.60
C PHE A 88 -4.73 -1.52 -5.78
N LYS A 89 -4.15 -0.33 -5.88
CA LYS A 89 -3.14 -0.02 -6.89
C LYS A 89 -2.07 0.92 -6.33
N ILE A 90 -0.82 0.48 -6.39
CA ILE A 90 0.37 1.29 -6.12
C ILE A 90 0.82 1.94 -7.42
N VAL A 91 1.00 3.26 -7.41
CA VAL A 91 1.42 4.05 -8.57
C VAL A 91 2.46 5.10 -8.19
N PRO A 92 3.27 5.61 -9.14
CA PRO A 92 4.12 6.77 -8.90
C PRO A 92 3.24 7.96 -8.51
N SER A 93 3.65 8.71 -7.50
CA SER A 93 2.97 9.93 -7.10
C SER A 93 3.25 11.07 -8.09
N ARG A 94 2.44 12.14 -8.02
CA ARG A 94 2.75 13.40 -8.69
C ARG A 94 4.04 14.06 -8.17
N TYR A 95 4.46 13.70 -6.96
CA TYR A 95 5.71 14.15 -6.37
C TYR A 95 6.84 13.18 -6.74
N PRO A 96 8.02 13.69 -7.16
CA PRO A 96 9.16 12.85 -7.51
C PRO A 96 9.53 11.89 -6.38
N ASP A 97 9.91 10.67 -6.76
CA ASP A 97 10.38 9.63 -5.85
C ASP A 97 9.42 9.30 -4.70
N ARG A 98 8.11 9.51 -4.92
CA ARG A 98 7.03 9.12 -4.02
C ARG A 98 6.05 8.19 -4.70
N TRP A 99 5.30 7.48 -3.87
CA TRP A 99 4.34 6.48 -4.28
C TRP A 99 2.99 6.77 -3.64
N ASP A 100 1.92 6.58 -4.41
CA ASP A 100 0.56 6.67 -3.93
C ASP A 100 -0.08 5.28 -3.95
N LEU A 101 -0.91 5.02 -2.93
CA LEU A 101 -1.83 3.88 -2.91
C LEU A 101 -3.22 4.40 -3.28
N LEU A 102 -3.82 3.78 -4.29
CA LEU A 102 -5.20 3.99 -4.68
C LEU A 102 -6.01 2.77 -4.23
N ILE A 103 -7.20 3.02 -3.70
CA ILE A 103 -8.19 1.99 -3.37
C ILE A 103 -9.46 2.34 -4.14
N ASP A 104 -9.97 1.43 -4.95
CA ASP A 104 -11.13 1.64 -5.83
C ASP A 104 -11.03 2.95 -6.63
N THR A 105 -9.83 3.23 -7.16
CA THR A 105 -9.44 4.45 -7.90
C THR A 105 -9.32 5.74 -7.08
N VAL A 106 -9.67 5.70 -5.79
CA VAL A 106 -9.61 6.84 -4.87
C VAL A 106 -8.26 6.83 -4.12
N PRO A 107 -7.59 7.98 -3.95
CA PRO A 107 -6.35 8.05 -3.18
C PRO A 107 -6.55 7.66 -1.71
N PHE A 108 -5.60 6.91 -1.16
CA PHE A 108 -5.61 6.40 0.21
C PHE A 108 -5.99 7.44 1.27
N TYR A 109 -5.45 8.65 1.20
CA TYR A 109 -5.74 9.70 2.19
C TYR A 109 -7.21 10.17 2.20
N ALA A 110 -7.98 9.90 1.15
CA ALA A 110 -9.39 10.24 1.11
C ALA A 110 -10.26 9.32 1.99
N TYR A 111 -9.72 8.18 2.43
CA TYR A 111 -10.34 7.27 3.38
C TYR A 111 -10.01 7.62 4.84
N THR A 112 -9.37 8.76 5.10
CA THR A 112 -9.19 9.24 6.48
C THR A 112 -10.54 9.68 7.03
N ALA A 113 -10.88 9.23 8.23
CA ALA A 113 -12.11 9.67 8.89
C ALA A 113 -12.12 11.20 8.96
N ARG A 114 -13.17 11.82 8.39
CA ARG A 114 -13.43 13.23 8.62
C ARG A 114 -13.85 13.35 10.07
N GLY A 115 -13.00 13.97 10.89
CA GLY A 115 -13.35 14.35 12.26
C GLY A 115 -14.56 15.27 12.31
#